data_AF-A0A060BKX2-F1
#
_entry.id   AF-A0A060BKX2-F1
#
_cell.length_a   1.000
_cell.length_b   1.000
_cell.length_c   1.000
_cell.angle_alpha   90.00
_cell.angle_beta   90.00
_cell.angle_gamma   90.00
#
_symmetry.space_group_name_H-M   'P 1'
#
loop_
_entity.id
_entity.type
_entity.pdbx_description
1 polymer ?
#
loop_
_entity_poly.entity_id
_entity_poly.type
_entity_poly.pdbx_seq_one_letter_code
_entity_poly.pdbx_strand_id
1 'polypeptide(L)'
;MQLAEGAVGKVFAQQGLPDVAVGFGAYVEMALLRWCASHGVPYVLHEQNSVPGLANKLCAKRACRLCLSFPAAKKAFANYTGPTTKVV
;
A
#
# COMPACT_ATOMS: atom_id res chain seq x y z
N MET A 1 -8.33 -7.68 -10.95
CA MET A 1 -8.21 -6.93 -9.67
C MET A 1 -9.49 -7.02 -8.83
N GLN A 2 -10.66 -6.62 -9.35
CA GLN A 2 -11.94 -6.65 -8.60
C GLN A 2 -12.29 -8.00 -7.95
N LEU A 3 -12.09 -9.14 -8.65
CA LEU A 3 -12.34 -10.46 -8.06
C LEU A 3 -11.45 -10.74 -6.84
N ALA A 4 -10.17 -10.33 -6.89
CA ALA A 4 -9.23 -10.50 -5.79
C ALA A 4 -9.60 -9.59 -4.60
N GLU A 5 -9.99 -8.35 -4.86
CA GLU A 5 -10.54 -7.45 -3.82
C GLU A 5 -11.81 -8.03 -3.20
N GLY A 6 -12.69 -8.63 -4.00
CA GLY A 6 -13.89 -9.32 -3.50
C GLY A 6 -13.55 -10.52 -2.60
N ALA A 7 -12.51 -11.28 -2.94
CA ALA A 7 -12.03 -12.38 -2.10
C ALA A 7 -11.47 -11.88 -0.76
N VAL A 8 -10.67 -10.80 -0.79
CA VAL A 8 -10.17 -10.12 0.43
C VAL A 8 -11.33 -9.66 1.32
N GLY A 9 -12.35 -9.02 0.73
CA GLY A 9 -13.53 -8.57 1.46
C GLY A 9 -14.31 -9.71 2.13
N LYS A 10 -14.42 -10.88 1.48
CA LYS A 10 -15.05 -12.07 2.09
C LYS A 10 -14.29 -12.55 3.32
N VAL A 11 -12.95 -12.56 3.27
CA VAL A 11 -12.12 -12.94 4.42
C VAL A 11 -12.37 -11.98 5.59
N PHE A 12 -12.32 -10.67 5.37
CA PHE A 12 -12.52 -9.69 6.44
C PHE A 12 -13.96 -9.63 6.96
N ALA A 13 -14.96 -9.96 6.14
CA ALA A 13 -16.33 -10.12 6.60
C ALA A 13 -16.48 -11.29 7.58
N GLN A 14 -15.67 -12.34 7.44
CA GLN A 14 -15.70 -13.52 8.30
C GLN A 14 -14.78 -13.40 9.53
N GLN A 15 -13.62 -12.76 9.36
CA GLN A 15 -12.57 -12.72 10.38
C GLN A 15 -12.45 -11.38 11.11
N GLY A 16 -13.22 -10.37 10.69
CA GLY A 16 -13.10 -9.01 11.17
C GLY A 16 -12.14 -8.17 10.33
N LEU A 17 -12.27 -6.86 10.47
CA LEU A 17 -11.41 -5.90 9.79
C LEU A 17 -10.05 -5.80 10.51
N PRO A 18 -8.92 -5.69 9.78
CA PRO A 18 -7.66 -5.38 10.42
C PRO A 18 -7.61 -3.90 10.81
N ASP A 19 -6.91 -3.59 11.89
CA ASP A 19 -6.65 -2.19 12.29
C ASP A 19 -5.71 -1.49 11.32
N VAL A 20 -4.79 -2.24 10.70
CA VAL A 20 -3.80 -1.73 9.74
C VAL A 20 -3.33 -2.84 8.80
N ALA A 21 -2.99 -2.49 7.56
CA ALA A 21 -2.28 -3.38 6.63
C ALA A 21 -0.84 -2.87 6.34
N VAL A 22 0.06 -3.80 6.02
CA VAL A 22 1.46 -3.49 5.67
C VAL A 22 1.78 -4.12 4.32
N GLY A 23 2.28 -3.31 3.38
CA GLY A 23 2.72 -3.74 2.06
C GLY A 23 4.24 -3.60 1.88
N PHE A 24 4.81 -4.50 1.09
CA PHE A 24 6.24 -4.61 0.84
C PHE A 24 6.61 -4.59 -0.65
N GLY A 25 5.68 -4.26 -1.53
CA GLY A 25 5.91 -4.06 -2.97
C GLY A 25 5.58 -5.26 -3.85
N ALA A 26 4.65 -6.13 -3.44
CA ALA A 26 4.24 -7.30 -4.23
C ALA A 26 2.95 -7.04 -5.03
N TYR A 27 2.89 -7.45 -6.29
CA TYR A 27 1.67 -7.30 -7.11
C TYR A 27 0.44 -7.98 -6.51
N VAL A 28 0.63 -9.12 -5.82
CA VAL A 28 -0.44 -9.85 -5.13
C VAL A 28 -1.06 -9.04 -3.99
N GLU A 29 -0.27 -8.19 -3.32
CA GLU A 29 -0.74 -7.37 -2.19
C GLU A 29 -1.61 -6.18 -2.67
N MET A 30 -1.54 -5.80 -3.94
CA MET A 30 -2.27 -4.65 -4.47
C MET A 30 -3.78 -4.80 -4.27
N ALA A 31 -4.33 -6.01 -4.39
CA ALA A 31 -5.75 -6.25 -4.12
C ALA A 31 -6.10 -5.96 -2.66
N LEU A 32 -5.27 -6.41 -1.72
CA LEU A 32 -5.43 -6.12 -0.30
C LEU A 32 -5.37 -4.61 -0.04
N LEU A 33 -4.31 -3.93 -0.49
CA LEU A 33 -4.12 -2.50 -0.20
C LEU A 33 -5.18 -1.61 -0.87
N ARG A 34 -5.62 -1.95 -2.09
CA ARG A 34 -6.72 -1.23 -2.75
C ARG A 34 -8.04 -1.43 -2.01
N TRP A 35 -8.30 -2.63 -1.51
CA TRP A 35 -9.46 -2.92 -0.68
C TRP A 35 -9.40 -2.12 0.63
N CYS A 36 -8.26 -2.12 1.34
CA CYS A 36 -8.08 -1.34 2.57
C CYS A 36 -8.32 0.16 2.31
N ALA A 37 -7.74 0.69 1.22
CA ALA A 37 -7.93 2.08 0.83
C ALA A 37 -9.40 2.42 0.57
N SER A 38 -10.18 1.55 -0.07
CA SER A 38 -11.59 1.80 -0.36
C SER A 38 -12.50 1.65 0.87
N HIS A 39 -12.08 0.90 1.88
CA HIS A 39 -12.87 0.64 3.10
C HIS A 39 -12.38 1.41 4.34
N GLY A 40 -11.46 2.36 4.16
CA GLY A 40 -10.98 3.21 5.27
C GLY A 40 -10.04 2.52 6.26
N VAL A 41 -9.54 1.33 5.92
CA VAL A 41 -8.49 0.66 6.71
C VAL A 41 -7.15 1.30 6.37
N PRO A 42 -6.41 1.85 7.35
CA PRO A 42 -5.13 2.47 7.10
C PRO A 42 -4.09 1.43 6.67
N TYR A 43 -3.14 1.83 5.83
CA TYR A 43 -2.02 0.96 5.49
C TYR A 43 -0.71 1.72 5.35
N VAL A 44 0.36 0.97 5.56
CA VAL A 44 1.75 1.43 5.47
C VAL A 44 2.45 0.65 4.36
N LEU A 45 3.35 1.32 3.65
CA LEU A 45 4.26 0.68 2.71
C LEU A 45 5.68 0.72 3.24
N HIS A 46 6.43 -0.35 2.98
CA HIS A 46 7.88 -0.37 3.15
C HIS A 46 8.55 -0.67 1.81
N GLU A 47 9.51 0.17 1.42
CA GLU A 47 10.33 -0.02 0.23
C GLU A 47 11.78 -0.30 0.66
N GLN A 48 12.22 -1.52 0.39
CA GLN A 48 13.53 -2.05 0.72
C GLN A 48 14.59 -1.57 -0.27
N ASN A 49 14.21 -1.29 -1.52
CA ASN A 49 15.16 -1.13 -2.60
C ASN A 49 15.47 0.35 -2.89
N SER A 50 16.67 0.60 -3.42
CA SER A 50 17.05 1.93 -3.90
C SER A 50 16.31 2.34 -5.18
N VAL A 51 15.86 1.34 -5.97
CA VAL A 51 15.04 1.51 -7.17
C VAL A 51 13.68 0.86 -6.93
N PRO A 52 12.63 1.65 -6.60
CA PRO A 52 11.33 1.10 -6.25
C PRO A 52 10.58 0.50 -7.43
N GLY A 53 9.92 -0.63 -7.16
CA GLY A 53 9.02 -1.31 -8.09
C GLY A 53 7.70 -0.57 -8.30
N LEU A 54 6.92 -1.03 -9.29
CA LEU A 54 5.66 -0.36 -9.66
C LEU A 54 4.54 -0.59 -8.63
N ALA A 55 4.51 -1.74 -7.96
CA ALA A 55 3.47 -2.06 -6.97
C ALA A 55 3.42 -1.02 -5.83
N ASN A 56 4.55 -0.79 -5.17
CA ASN A 56 4.65 0.24 -4.12
C ASN A 56 4.31 1.64 -4.66
N LYS A 57 4.80 1.99 -5.86
CA LYS A 57 4.47 3.27 -6.50
C LYS A 57 2.96 3.46 -6.68
N LEU A 58 2.26 2.47 -7.25
CA LEU A 58 0.82 2.55 -7.47
C LEU A 58 0.02 2.57 -6.16
N CYS A 59 0.52 1.90 -5.13
CA CYS A 59 -0.11 1.89 -3.81
C CYS A 59 0.28 3.07 -2.91
N ALA A 60 1.31 3.87 -3.25
CA ALA A 60 1.79 4.94 -2.38
C ALA A 60 0.77 6.07 -2.18
N LYS A 61 -0.11 6.32 -3.16
CA LYS A 61 -1.00 7.49 -3.17
C LYS A 61 -1.93 7.59 -1.96
N ARG A 62 -2.35 6.46 -1.40
CA ARG A 62 -3.28 6.39 -0.26
C ARG A 62 -2.66 5.77 0.99
N ALA A 63 -1.36 5.49 0.95
CA ALA A 63 -0.64 4.98 2.11
C ALA A 63 -0.58 6.06 3.19
N CYS A 64 -0.80 5.69 4.45
CA CYS A 64 -0.61 6.61 5.58
C CYS A 64 0.88 6.93 5.74
N ARG A 65 1.73 5.93 5.57
CA ARG A 65 3.20 6.04 5.64
C ARG A 65 3.84 5.29 4.48
N LEU A 66 4.89 5.88 3.91
CA LEU A 66 5.79 5.22 2.97
C LEU A 66 7.19 5.21 3.60
N CYS A 67 7.60 4.07 4.12
CA CYS A 67 8.86 3.87 4.82
C CYS A 67 9.94 3.46 3.83
N LEU A 68 10.98 4.28 3.65
CA LEU A 68 12.06 4.03 2.70
C LEU A 68 13.31 3.56 3.43
N SER A 69 13.86 2.41 3.01
CA SER A 69 15.17 1.96 3.49
C SER A 69 16.31 2.85 2.96
N PHE A 70 16.17 3.38 1.74
CA PHE A 70 17.19 4.20 1.09
C PHE A 70 16.64 5.60 0.72
N PRO A 71 17.28 6.70 1.17
CA PRO A 71 16.87 8.05 0.79
C PRO A 71 16.82 8.30 -0.73
N ALA A 72 17.67 7.60 -1.49
CA ALA A 72 17.72 7.68 -2.95
C ALA A 72 16.38 7.31 -3.63
N ALA A 73 15.58 6.43 -3.02
CA ALA A 73 14.28 6.01 -3.55
C ALA A 73 13.23 7.13 -3.54
N LYS A 74 13.41 8.16 -2.69
CA LYS A 74 12.41 9.22 -2.46
C LYS A 74 11.98 9.93 -3.74
N LYS A 75 12.92 10.27 -4.62
CA LYS A 75 12.62 10.96 -5.89
C LYS A 75 11.71 10.13 -6.79
N ALA A 76 11.83 8.79 -6.76
CA ALA A 76 11.03 7.90 -7.58
C ALA A 76 9.55 7.83 -7.16
N PHE A 77 9.20 8.37 -5.98
CA PHE A 77 7.83 8.43 -5.46
C PHE A 77 7.18 9.82 -5.56
N ALA A 78 7.89 10.85 -6.05
CA ALA A 78 7.41 12.25 -6.02
C ALA A 78 6.02 12.44 -6.66
N ASN A 79 5.70 11.70 -7.72
CA ASN A 79 4.41 11.77 -8.42
C ASN A 79 3.42 10.66 -8.02
N TYR A 80 3.78 9.84 -7.03
CA TYR A 80 3.02 8.67 -6.61
C TYR A 80 2.41 8.83 -5.22
N THR A 81 2.95 9.71 -4.38
CA THR A 81 2.42 9.98 -3.03
C THR A 81 1.23 10.94 -3.07
N GLY A 82 0.25 10.71 -2.20
CA GLY A 82 -0.88 11.63 -2.01
C GLY A 82 -0.58 12.71 -0.96
N PRO A 83 -1.46 13.72 -0.83
CA PRO A 83 -1.26 14.83 0.11
C PRO A 83 -1.19 14.40 1.58
N THR A 84 -1.76 13.23 1.91
CA THR A 84 -1.80 12.67 3.26
C THR A 84 -0.73 11.60 3.51
N THR A 85 0.05 11.23 2.49
CA THR A 85 1.10 10.21 2.62
C THR A 85 2.36 10.82 3.22
N LYS A 86 2.72 10.40 4.43
CA LYS A 86 3.98 10.81 5.05
C LYS A 86 5.10 9.84 4.65
N VAL A 87 6.09 10.35 3.92
CA VAL A 87 7.33 9.61 3.62
C VAL A 87 8.22 9.63 4.85
N VAL A 88 8.64 8.45 5.31
CA VAL A 88 9.50 8.23 6.48
C VAL A 88 10.78 7.55 6.03
#